data_AF-A0A0G4JSA8-F1
#
_entry.id   AF-A0A0G4JSA8-F1
#
_cell.length_a   1.000
_cell.length_b   1.000
_cell.length_c   1.000
_cell.angle_alpha   90.00
_cell.angle_beta   90.00
_cell.angle_gamma   90.00
#
_symmetry.space_group_name_H-M   'P 1'
#
loop_
_entity.id
_entity.type
_entity.pdbx_description
1 polymer ?
#
loop_
_entity_poly.entity_id
_entity_poly.type
_entity_poly.pdbx_seq_one_letter_code
_entity_poly.pdbx_strand_id
1 'polypeptide(L)' 'MNKTLFPQIRINGENYRLMTTELSSVPVEVIGEMIADLSDSANEIKDAINLMFWKI' A
#
# COMPACT_ATOMS: atom_id res chain seq x y z
N MET A 1 12.79 10.25 -1.93
CA MET A 1 11.71 9.36 -1.43
C MET A 1 12.08 7.93 -1.74
N ASN A 2 12.04 7.03 -0.76
CA ASN A 2 12.38 5.61 -0.97
C ASN A 2 11.23 4.93 -1.73
N LYS A 3 11.48 4.51 -2.98
CA LYS A 3 10.47 3.93 -3.86
C LYS A 3 10.00 2.54 -3.42
N THR A 4 10.81 1.84 -2.61
CA THR A 4 10.46 0.54 -2.03
C THR A 4 9.62 0.73 -0.78
N LEU A 5 9.94 1.70 0.08
CA LEU A 5 9.15 1.99 1.29
C LEU A 5 7.79 2.62 0.94
N PHE A 6 7.72 3.37 -0.15
CA PHE A 6 6.51 4.01 -0.63
C PHE A 6 6.27 3.61 -2.10
N PRO A 7 5.77 2.39 -2.36
CA PRO A 7 5.55 1.92 -3.72
C PRO A 7 4.51 2.77 -4.44
N GLN A 8 4.68 2.89 -5.76
CA GLN A 8 3.68 3.51 -6.62
C GLN A 8 2.71 2.42 -7.08
N ILE A 9 1.42 2.65 -6.87
CA ILE A 9 0.36 1.76 -7.32
C ILE A 9 -0.54 2.50 -8.31
N ARG A 10 -1.22 1.76 -9.18
CA ARG A 10 -2.13 2.35 -10.17
C ARG A 10 -3.55 1.92 -9.88
N ILE A 11 -4.44 2.88 -9.64
CA ILE A 11 -5.86 2.65 -9.38
C ILE A 11 -6.63 3.47 -10.41
N ASN A 12 -7.50 2.82 -11.19
CA ASN A 12 -8.36 3.47 -12.19
C ASN A 12 -7.62 4.41 -13.14
N GLY A 13 -6.42 4.02 -13.56
CA GLY A 13 -5.59 4.79 -14.50
C GLY A 13 -4.66 5.81 -13.84
N GLU A 14 -4.91 6.17 -12.58
CA GLU A 14 -4.17 7.17 -11.83
C GLU A 14 -3.08 6.57 -10.95
N ASN A 15 -1.99 7.33 -10.75
CA ASN A 15 -0.85 6.89 -9.94
C ASN A 15 -1.00 7.37 -8.50
N TYR A 16 -0.94 6.44 -7.56
CA TYR A 16 -0.98 6.71 -6.12
C TYR A 16 0.31 6.23 -5.44
N ARG A 17 0.53 6.74 -4.23
CA ARG A 17 1.66 6.37 -3.38
C ARG A 17 1.12 5.64 -2.16
N LEU A 18 1.60 4.43 -1.90
CA LEU A 18 1.28 3.73 -0.66
C LEU A 18 2.09 4.37 0.49
N MET A 19 1.40 4.92 1.49
CA MET A 19 2.02 5.58 2.64
C MET A 19 2.27 4.57 3.75
N THR A 20 3.21 3.64 3.54
CA THR A 20 3.45 2.47 4.41
C THR A 20 3.68 2.83 5.88
N THR A 21 4.31 3.97 6.17
CA THR A 21 4.57 4.44 7.54
C THR A 21 3.33 4.86 8.30
N GLU A 22 2.21 5.13 7.60
CA GLU A 22 0.92 5.53 8.18
C GLU A 22 -0.01 4.32 8.40
N LEU A 23 0.51 3.09 8.31
CA LEU A 23 -0.24 1.86 8.52
C LEU A 23 -0.92 1.87 9.91
N SER A 24 -2.23 1.77 9.91
CA SER A 24 -3.07 1.77 11.10
C SER A 24 -4.30 0.88 10.90
N SER A 25 -4.87 0.41 12.01
CA SER A 25 -6.13 -0.34 11.99
C SER A 25 -7.31 0.63 11.92
N VAL A 26 -8.38 0.22 11.22
CA VAL A 26 -9.63 0.98 11.11
C VAL A 26 -10.83 0.10 11.49
N PRO A 27 -11.88 0.65 12.13
CA PRO A 27 -13.14 -0.06 12.35
C PRO A 27 -13.81 -0.46 11.02
N VAL A 28 -14.60 -1.54 11.02
CA VAL A 28 -15.26 -2.00 9.78
C VAL A 28 -16.30 -1.00 9.28
N GLU A 29 -16.89 -0.23 10.19
CA GLU A 29 -17.95 0.76 9.92
C GLU A 29 -17.45 1.95 9.09
N VAL A 30 -16.13 2.17 9.01
CA VAL A 30 -15.54 3.24 8.19
C VAL A 30 -15.03 2.75 6.83
N ILE A 31 -15.11 1.44 6.55
CA ILE A 31 -14.71 0.86 5.27
C ILE A 31 -15.83 1.10 4.26
N GLY A 32 -15.54 1.89 3.22
CA GLY A 32 -16.47 2.18 2.13
C GLY A 32 -16.52 1.07 1.06
N GLU A 33 -16.98 1.44 -0.14
CA GLU A 33 -17.04 0.54 -1.29
C GLU A 33 -15.64 0.15 -1.81
N MET A 34 -15.50 -1.09 -2.30
CA MET A 34 -14.29 -1.54 -2.99
C MET A 34 -14.23 -0.95 -4.40
N ILE A 35 -13.17 -0.21 -4.70
CA ILE A 35 -12.99 0.47 -6.00
C ILE A 35 -11.90 -0.15 -6.90
N ALA A 36 -11.05 -1.04 -6.35
CA ALA A 36 -9.96 -1.69 -7.08
C ALA A 36 -9.43 -2.92 -6.32
N ASP A 37 -8.76 -3.81 -7.05
CA ASP A 37 -7.94 -4.92 -6.54
C ASP A 37 -6.46 -4.61 -6.81
N LEU A 38 -5.60 -4.79 -5.81
CA LEU A 38 -4.17 -4.51 -5.87
C LEU A 38 -3.31 -5.79 -5.76
N SER A 39 -3.91 -6.96 -5.97
CA SER A 39 -3.21 -8.25 -5.95
C SER A 39 -2.02 -8.31 -6.92
N ASP A 40 -2.09 -7.61 -8.05
CA ASP A 40 -0.98 -7.49 -9.01
C ASP A 40 0.25 -6.76 -8.43
N SER A 41 0.06 -5.95 -7.39
CA SER A 41 1.12 -5.24 -6.66
C SER A 41 1.49 -5.91 -5.33
N ALA A 42 1.12 -7.18 -5.14
CA ALA A 42 1.33 -7.88 -3.87
C ALA A 42 2.81 -7.97 -3.46
N ASN A 43 3.72 -8.12 -4.42
CA ASN A 43 5.17 -8.18 -4.15
C ASN A 43 5.68 -6.83 -3.63
N GLU A 44 5.30 -5.73 -4.28
CA GLU A 44 5.69 -4.38 -3.90
C GLU A 44 5.14 -3.99 -2.52
N ILE A 45 3.89 -4.38 -2.22
CA ILE A 45 3.27 -4.16 -0.91
C ILE A 45 4.01 -4.95 0.17
N LYS A 46 4.30 -6.22 -0.09
CA LYS A 46 5.04 -7.09 0.84
C LYS A 46 6.43 -6.52 1.12
N ASP A 47 7.16 -6.12 0.09
CA ASP A 47 8.52 -5.57 0.23
C ASP A 47 8.52 -4.23 1.00
N ALA A 48 7.51 -3.38 0.79
CA ALA A 48 7.37 -2.14 1.55
C ALA A 48 7.14 -2.37 3.04
N ILE A 49 6.24 -3.30 3.38
CA ILE A 49 6.00 -3.73 4.77
C ILE A 49 7.28 -4.35 5.34
N ASN A 50 7.98 -5.16 4.54
CA ASN A 50 9.21 -5.80 4.99
C ASN A 50 10.31 -4.80 5.35
N LEU A 51 10.49 -3.80 4.49
CA LEU A 51 11.44 -2.73 4.69
C LEU A 51 11.10 -1.88 5.92
N MET A 52 9.82 -1.65 6.22
CA MET A 52 9.38 -0.88 7.38
C MET A 52 9.77 -1.56 8.70
N PHE A 53 9.60 -2.88 8.81
CA PHE A 53 9.84 -3.60 10.07
C PHE A 53 11.22 -4.22 10.18
N TRP A 54 11.75 -4.78 9.09
CA TRP A 54 12.97 -5.60 9.11
C TRP A 54 14.14 -5.01 8.32
N LYS A 55 13.92 -3.94 7.53
CA LYS A 55 14.91 -3.31 6.66
C LYS A 55 15.56 -4.27 5.64
N ILE A 56 14.83 -5.31 5.24
CA ILE A 56 15.25 -6.33 4.26
C ILE A 56 14.32 -6.27 3.06
#